data_AF-A0A9D5K6L3-F1
#
_entry.id   AF-A0A9D5K6L3-F1
#
_cell.length_a   1.000
_cell.length_b   1.000
_cell.length_c   1.000
_cell.angle_alpha   90.00
_cell.angle_beta   90.00
_cell.angle_gamma   90.00
#
_symmetry.space_group_name_H-M   'P 1'
#
loop_
_entity.id
_entity.type
_entity.pdbx_description
1 polymer ?
#
loop_
_entity_poly.entity_id
_entity_poly.type
_entity_poly.pdbx_seq_one_letter_code
_entity_poly.pdbx_strand_id
1 'polypeptide(L)' 'MPKFAIAFMVPTGKKPLRHRIVESDDRDAALRDFFNEEVSEYYTADDQGFYYFKDDFFDETSPSGSILTFE' A
#
# COMPACT_ATOMS: atom_id res chain seq x y z
N MET A 1 10.01 5.25 15.70
CA MET A 1 9.05 4.67 14.74
C MET A 1 9.84 4.07 13.60
N PRO A 2 9.66 2.78 13.30
CA PRO A 2 10.25 2.14 12.13
C PRO A 2 9.91 2.87 10.82
N LYS A 3 10.76 2.68 9.81
CA LYS A 3 10.52 3.19 8.46
C LYS A 3 10.12 2.04 7.55
N PHE A 4 9.06 2.24 6.78
CA PHE A 4 8.55 1.29 5.80
C PHE A 4 8.66 1.88 4.41
N ALA A 5 9.47 1.29 3.53
CA ALA A 5 9.39 1.61 2.10
C ALA A 5 8.29 0.76 1.48
N ILE A 6 7.23 1.41 1.02
CA ILE A 6 6.05 0.78 0.44
C ILE A 6 5.98 1.14 -1.04
N ALA A 7 5.84 0.13 -1.88
CA ALA A 7 5.63 0.26 -3.31
C ALA A 7 4.36 -0.51 -3.72
N PHE A 8 3.55 0.06 -4.61
CA PHE A 8 2.32 -0.56 -5.10
C PHE A 8 2.06 -0.22 -6.57
N MET A 9 1.67 -1.22 -7.35
CA MET A 9 1.27 -1.11 -8.74
C MET A 9 -0.24 -0.87 -8.83
N VAL A 10 -0.65 0.33 -9.25
CA VAL A 10 -2.07 0.69 -9.36
C VAL A 10 -2.68 0.15 -10.67
N PRO A 11 -3.95 -0.28 -10.65
CA PRO A 11 -4.58 -0.97 -11.78
C PRO A 11 -4.94 -0.07 -12.98
N THR A 12 -4.61 1.24 -12.98
CA THR A 12 -4.91 2.16 -14.10
C THR A 12 -3.89 3.30 -14.28
N GLY A 13 -3.58 3.68 -15.53
CA GLY A 13 -3.06 5.02 -15.91
C GLY A 13 -1.53 5.27 -15.94
N LYS A 14 -1.15 6.45 -16.47
CA LYS A 14 0.21 6.90 -16.91
C LYS A 14 1.35 6.83 -15.88
N LYS A 15 1.07 6.49 -14.61
CA LYS A 15 2.04 6.33 -13.52
C LYS A 15 1.63 5.13 -12.66
N PRO A 16 1.95 3.90 -13.11
CA PRO A 16 1.43 2.70 -12.48
C PRO A 16 2.09 2.40 -11.14
N LEU A 17 3.25 2.99 -10.82
CA LEU A 17 3.94 2.75 -9.56
C LEU A 17 3.70 3.90 -8.56
N ARG A 18 3.11 3.58 -7.41
CA ARG A 18 3.08 4.42 -6.21
C ARG A 18 4.15 3.94 -5.25
N HIS A 19 4.95 4.85 -4.73
CA HIS A 19 6.01 4.51 -3.79
C HIS A 19 6.21 5.63 -2.77
N ARG A 20 6.33 5.25 -1.50
CA ARG A 20 6.55 6.19 -0.39
C ARG A 20 7.25 5.51 0.77
N ILE A 21 8.04 6.29 1.51
CA ILE A 21 8.54 5.89 2.84
C ILE A 21 7.55 6.39 3.89
N VAL A 22 7.04 5.49 4.70
CA VAL A 22 6.11 5.77 5.79
C VAL A 22 6.80 5.51 7.12
N GLU A 23 6.70 6.46 8.04
CA GLU A 23 7.09 6.27 9.44
C GLU A 23 5.84 5.90 10.24
N SER A 24 5.81 4.70 10.80
CA SER A 24 4.66 4.20 11.55
C SER A 24 5.10 3.21 12.62
N ASP A 25 4.17 2.79 13.49
CA ASP A 25 4.48 1.87 14.59
C ASP A 25 4.66 0.43 14.10
N ASP A 26 3.84 -0.01 13.15
CA ASP A 26 3.89 -1.34 12.56
C ASP A 26 3.54 -1.34 11.06
N ARG A 27 3.60 -2.53 10.44
CA ARG A 27 3.35 -2.71 9.00
C ARG A 27 1.91 -2.42 8.59
N ASP A 28 0.93 -2.80 9.40
CA ASP A 28 -0.49 -2.63 9.03
C ASP A 28 -0.88 -1.15 9.11
N ALA A 29 -0.42 -0.45 10.15
CA ALA A 29 -0.55 0.99 10.28
C ALA A 29 0.12 1.72 9.11
N ALA A 30 1.36 1.33 8.75
CA ALA A 30 2.05 1.93 7.61
C ALA A 30 1.33 1.71 6.27
N LEU A 31 0.77 0.52 6.06
CA LEU A 31 -0.04 0.23 4.87
C LEU A 31 -1.34 1.02 4.84
N ARG A 32 -1.97 1.24 6.00
CA ARG A 32 -3.18 2.05 6.13
C ARG A 32 -2.92 3.50 5.78
N ASP A 33 -1.81 4.05 6.27
CA ASP A 33 -1.38 5.42 5.96
C ASP A 33 -1.09 5.56 4.46
N PHE A 34 -0.30 4.63 3.90
CA PHE A 34 -0.01 4.59 2.47
C PHE A 34 -1.28 4.48 1.61
N PHE A 35 -2.22 3.63 2.01
CA PHE A 35 -3.49 3.47 1.31
C PHE A 35 -4.26 4.80 1.26
N ASN A 36 -4.43 5.46 2.40
CA ASN A 36 -5.19 6.69 2.49
C ASN A 36 -4.59 7.81 1.62
N GLU A 37 -3.26 7.91 1.58
CA GLU A 37 -2.56 9.02 0.93
C GLU A 37 -2.26 8.79 -0.56
N GLU A 38 -1.97 7.55 -0.96
CA GLU A 38 -1.42 7.26 -2.30
C GLU A 38 -2.33 6.39 -3.18
N VAL A 39 -3.28 5.66 -2.58
CA VAL A 39 -4.00 4.57 -3.26
C VAL A 39 -5.52 4.70 -3.17
N SER A 40 -6.05 5.43 -2.19
CA SER A 40 -7.49 5.53 -1.91
C SER A 40 -8.34 6.03 -3.08
N GLU A 41 -7.75 6.74 -4.05
CA GLU A 41 -8.43 7.15 -5.29
C GLU A 41 -8.81 5.97 -6.21
N TYR A 42 -8.16 4.81 -6.04
CA TYR A 42 -8.37 3.61 -6.86
C TYR A 42 -9.28 2.57 -6.18
N TYR A 43 -9.66 2.80 -4.93
CA TYR A 43 -10.49 1.92 -4.11
C TYR A 43 -11.63 2.73 -3.47
N THR A 44 -12.54 2.06 -2.78
CA THR A 44 -13.45 2.77 -1.87
C THR A 44 -12.65 3.28 -0.67
N ALA A 45 -12.80 4.54 -0.27
CA ALA A 45 -12.07 5.13 0.86
C ALA A 45 -12.66 4.70 2.22
N ASP A 46 -12.82 3.39 2.44
CA ASP A 46 -13.35 2.76 3.65
C ASP A 46 -12.58 1.47 4.02
N ASP A 47 -13.01 0.77 5.07
CA ASP A 47 -12.40 -0.49 5.49
C ASP A 47 -12.47 -1.58 4.43
N GLN A 48 -13.52 -1.58 3.61
CA GLN A 48 -13.70 -2.56 2.55
C GLN A 48 -12.68 -2.33 1.43
N GLY A 49 -12.43 -1.08 1.04
CA GLY A 49 -11.39 -0.76 0.08
C GLY A 49 -9.99 -1.07 0.58
N PHE A 50 -9.69 -0.82 1.86
CA PHE A 50 -8.41 -1.22 2.46
C PHE A 50 -8.22 -2.75 2.46
N TYR A 51 -9.29 -3.50 2.71
CA TYR A 51 -9.27 -4.97 2.62
C TYR A 51 -8.90 -5.44 1.20
N TYR A 52 -9.59 -4.93 0.17
CA TYR A 52 -9.27 -5.29 -1.22
C TYR A 52 -7.87 -4.85 -1.65
N PHE A 53 -7.42 -3.67 -1.21
CA PHE A 53 -6.04 -3.24 -1.41
C PHE A 53 -5.03 -4.23 -0.84
N LYS A 54 -5.25 -4.76 0.38
CA LYS A 54 -4.37 -5.75 0.99
C LYS A 54 -4.36 -7.08 0.23
N ASP A 55 -5.52 -7.53 -0.25
CA ASP A 55 -5.62 -8.73 -1.07
C ASP A 55 -4.78 -8.58 -2.36
N ASP A 56 -4.89 -7.45 -3.06
CA ASP A 56 -4.08 -7.17 -4.27
C ASP A 56 -2.58 -7.00 -3.94
N PHE A 57 -2.27 -6.36 -2.80
CA PHE A 57 -0.90 -6.09 -2.37
C PHE A 57 -0.12 -7.37 -2.11
N PHE A 58 -0.77 -8.35 -1.47
CA PHE A 58 -0.19 -9.62 -1.05
C PHE A 58 -0.59 -10.82 -1.91
N ASP A 59 -1.23 -10.60 -3.07
CA ASP A 59 -1.65 -11.68 -3.97
C ASP A 59 -0.48 -12.65 -4.25
N GLU A 60 -0.68 -13.93 -3.92
CA GLU A 60 0.39 -14.94 -4.01
C GLU A 60 0.76 -15.30 -5.46
N THR A 61 -0.10 -15.00 -6.42
CA THR A 61 0.05 -15.36 -7.83
C THR A 61 0.66 -14.22 -8.64
N SER A 62 0.32 -12.98 -8.31
CA SER A 62 0.77 -11.76 -8.97
C SER A 62 0.76 -10.58 -7.99
N PRO A 63 1.70 -10.53 -7.03
CA PRO A 63 1.72 -9.50 -5.99
C PRO A 63 1.92 -8.12 -6.63
N SER A 64 1.01 -7.21 -6.31
CA SER A 64 1.07 -5.82 -6.80
C SER A 64 1.79 -4.89 -5.82
N GLY A 65 2.15 -5.38 -4.62
CA GLY A 65 2.77 -4.61 -3.56
C GLY A 65 4.12 -5.14 -3.08
N SER A 66 4.89 -4.26 -2.45
CA SER A 66 6.09 -4.62 -1.69
C SER A 66 6.27 -3.67 -0.52
N ILE A 67 6.66 -4.23 0.64
CA ILE A 67 6.97 -3.48 1.85
C ILE A 67 8.30 -3.95 2.45
N LEU A 68 9.23 -3.02 2.63
CA LEU A 68 10.51 -3.25 3.29
C LEU A 68 10.54 -2.47 4.61
N THR A 69 10.99 -3.13 5.68
CA THR A 69 11.18 -2.51 6.99
C THR A 69 12.65 -2.19 7.18
N PHE A 70 12.96 -0.97 7.61
CA PHE A 70 14.29 -0.58 8.05
C PHE A 70 14.32 -0.56 9.57
N GLU A 71 15.24 -1.34 10.14
CA GLU A 71 15.58 -1.36 11.57
C GLU A 71 16.71 -0.37 11.88
#